data_AF-A0A943UT23-F1
#
_entry.id   AF-A0A943UT23-F1
#
_cell.length_a   1.000
_cell.length_b   1.000
_cell.length_c   1.000
_cell.angle_alpha   90.00
_cell.angle_beta   90.00
_cell.angle_gamma   90.00
#
_symmetry.space_group_name_H-M   'P 1'
#
loop_
_entity.id
_entity.type
_entity.pdbx_description
1 polymer ?
#
loop_
_entity_poly.entity_id
_entity_poly.type
_entity_poly.pdbx_seq_one_letter_code
_entity_poly.pdbx_strand_id
1 'polypeptide(L)'
;IDMSGVNGGKRTVPEGVFYRFDNPRIVSEKIMMERHPDWIPYFDSVMRKYDPPCYLEIDLTVTNDGIQDCKAPWFELESSSWSTIINQNTTLLENNTDDSDYFIVEAGQEKTFIVTYQLWEGDLSRQQWEHVFELPYRLVYLDYPEKYAVDLTDIEVIA
;
A
#
# COMPACT_ATOMS: atom_id res chain seq x y z
N ILE A 1 -6.44 12.27 -5.17
CA ILE A 1 -5.11 12.85 -5.45
C ILE A 1 -4.91 12.74 -6.94
N ASP A 2 -4.71 13.87 -7.61
CA ASP A 2 -4.34 13.88 -9.02
C ASP A 2 -2.87 13.46 -9.13
N MET A 3 -2.62 12.35 -9.82
CA MET A 3 -1.29 11.81 -10.04
C MET A 3 -0.84 12.00 -11.50
N SER A 4 -1.61 12.73 -12.30
CA SER A 4 -1.33 12.98 -13.72
C SER A 4 0.04 13.63 -13.90
N GLY A 5 0.88 13.04 -14.76
CA GLY A 5 2.20 13.60 -15.09
C GLY A 5 3.27 13.40 -14.02
N VAL A 6 2.96 12.78 -12.88
CA VAL A 6 3.95 12.45 -11.85
C VAL A 6 4.98 11.48 -12.40
N ASN A 7 6.26 11.81 -12.21
CA ASN A 7 7.39 11.02 -12.67
C ASN A 7 8.03 10.28 -11.51
N GLY A 8 8.24 8.98 -11.68
CA GLY A 8 8.96 8.19 -10.72
C GLY A 8 9.84 7.09 -11.30
N GLY A 9 11.11 7.06 -10.90
CA GLY A 9 12.11 6.13 -11.42
C GLY A 9 12.21 6.21 -12.94
N LYS A 10 11.77 5.16 -13.64
CA LYS A 10 11.74 5.08 -15.13
C LYS A 10 10.33 5.28 -15.72
N ARG A 11 9.38 5.81 -14.95
CA ARG A 11 7.94 5.77 -15.28
C ARG A 11 7.30 7.14 -15.13
N THR A 12 6.34 7.45 -16.00
CA THR A 12 5.49 8.64 -15.92
C THR A 12 4.05 8.17 -15.80
N VAL A 13 3.31 8.71 -14.83
CA VAL A 13 1.88 8.44 -14.69
C VAL A 13 1.14 9.18 -15.82
N PRO A 14 0.31 8.48 -16.62
CA PRO A 14 -0.45 9.13 -17.70
C PRO A 14 -1.38 10.24 -17.19
N GLU A 15 -1.72 11.17 -18.07
CA GLU A 15 -2.75 12.18 -17.81
C GLU A 15 -4.12 11.55 -17.53
N GLY A 16 -4.86 12.11 -16.57
CA GLY A 16 -6.21 11.67 -16.21
C GLY A 16 -6.24 10.54 -15.18
N VAL A 17 -5.18 10.39 -14.39
CA VAL A 17 -5.05 9.32 -13.40
C VAL A 17 -5.20 9.86 -11.98
N PHE A 18 -6.14 9.32 -11.21
CA PHE A 18 -6.50 9.78 -9.87
C PHE A 18 -6.49 8.65 -8.84
N TYR A 19 -6.00 8.97 -7.64
CA TYR A 19 -5.83 8.03 -6.53
C TYR A 19 -6.72 8.46 -5.37
N ARG A 20 -7.45 7.52 -4.78
CA ARG A 20 -8.22 7.74 -3.55
C ARG A 20 -7.91 6.63 -2.56
N PHE A 21 -7.60 7.02 -1.33
CA PHE A 21 -7.35 6.11 -0.22
C PHE A 21 -8.53 6.18 0.72
N ASP A 22 -9.19 5.04 0.95
CA ASP A 22 -10.39 4.93 1.75
C ASP A 22 -10.25 3.82 2.79
N ASN A 23 -11.07 3.88 3.84
CA ASN A 23 -11.24 2.83 4.85
C ASN A 23 -9.93 2.27 5.44
N PRO A 24 -9.01 3.14 5.93
CA PRO A 24 -7.80 2.65 6.58
C PRO A 24 -8.18 1.89 7.86
N ARG A 25 -7.60 0.70 8.03
CA ARG A 25 -7.96 -0.20 9.12
C ARG A 25 -6.78 -1.02 9.58
N ILE A 26 -6.62 -1.14 10.89
CA ILE A 26 -5.63 -2.05 11.47
C ILE A 26 -6.28 -3.40 11.70
N VAL A 27 -5.65 -4.43 11.15
CA VAL A 27 -6.14 -5.80 11.13
C VAL A 27 -5.18 -6.68 11.95
N SER A 28 -5.72 -7.51 12.83
CA SER A 28 -4.93 -8.49 13.57
C SER A 28 -4.36 -9.57 12.64
N GLU A 29 -3.24 -10.18 13.01
CA GLU A 29 -2.64 -11.30 12.27
C GLU A 29 -3.65 -12.42 11.98
N LYS A 30 -4.49 -12.75 12.96
CA LYS A 30 -5.51 -13.78 12.80
C LYS A 30 -6.47 -13.47 11.64
N ILE A 31 -7.00 -12.25 11.58
CA ILE A 31 -7.90 -11.85 10.49
C ILE A 31 -7.16 -11.81 9.16
N MET A 32 -5.90 -11.37 9.18
CA MET A 32 -5.04 -11.37 8.00
C MET A 32 -4.85 -12.79 7.44
N MET A 33 -4.60 -13.79 8.29
CA MET A 33 -4.52 -15.20 7.89
C MET A 33 -5.84 -15.73 7.33
N GLU A 34 -6.98 -15.35 7.92
CA GLU A 34 -8.30 -15.80 7.48
C GLU A 34 -8.68 -15.23 6.10
N ARG A 35 -8.32 -13.97 5.82
CA ARG A 35 -8.64 -13.29 4.55
C ARG A 35 -7.61 -13.57 3.46
N HIS A 36 -6.35 -13.72 3.83
CA HIS A 36 -5.20 -13.72 2.93
C HIS A 36 -4.15 -14.77 3.33
N PRO A 37 -4.52 -16.07 3.34
CA PRO A 37 -3.70 -17.14 3.92
C PRO A 37 -2.33 -17.33 3.25
N ASP A 38 -2.18 -16.99 1.98
CA ASP A 38 -0.93 -17.11 1.22
C ASP A 38 0.02 -15.91 1.42
N TRP A 39 -0.47 -14.81 1.99
CA TRP A 39 0.27 -13.55 2.07
C TRP A 39 1.15 -13.47 3.30
N ILE A 40 0.74 -14.02 4.45
CA ILE A 40 1.62 -14.11 5.63
C ILE A 40 2.87 -14.94 5.33
N PRO A 41 2.76 -16.15 4.74
CA PRO A 41 3.94 -16.89 4.28
C PRO A 41 4.81 -16.12 3.28
N TYR A 42 4.22 -15.31 2.39
CA TYR A 42 4.96 -14.43 1.50
C TYR A 42 5.75 -13.36 2.29
N PHE A 43 5.09 -12.62 3.19
CA PHE A 43 5.74 -11.65 4.07
C PHE A 43 6.87 -12.31 4.89
N ASP A 44 6.62 -13.47 5.48
CA ASP A 44 7.61 -14.23 6.26
C ASP A 44 8.80 -14.70 5.41
N SER A 45 8.56 -15.03 4.14
CA SER A 45 9.59 -15.51 3.23
C SER A 45 10.53 -14.41 2.74
N VAL A 46 10.01 -13.17 2.58
CA VAL A 46 10.77 -12.00 2.12
C VAL A 46 11.40 -11.27 3.31
N MET A 47 10.69 -11.19 4.44
CA MET A 47 10.98 -10.32 5.57
C MET A 47 11.12 -11.13 6.87
N ARG A 48 12.05 -12.10 6.89
CA ARG A 48 12.38 -12.83 8.13
C ARG A 48 12.95 -11.87 9.17
N LYS A 49 12.15 -11.44 10.15
CA LYS A 49 12.73 -11.15 11.47
C LYS A 49 11.82 -11.13 12.70
N TYR A 50 10.51 -10.86 12.64
CA TYR A 50 9.63 -10.88 13.82
C TYR A 50 8.16 -11.11 13.44
N ASP A 51 7.36 -11.73 14.30
CA ASP A 51 5.90 -11.85 14.12
C ASP A 51 5.24 -10.48 14.35
N PRO A 52 4.73 -9.78 13.32
CA PRO A 52 3.97 -8.56 13.54
C PRO A 52 2.61 -8.92 14.16
N PRO A 53 2.17 -8.26 15.24
CA PRO A 53 0.82 -8.50 15.76
C PRO A 53 -0.28 -7.89 14.89
N CYS A 54 0.04 -6.92 14.02
CA CYS A 54 -0.93 -6.09 13.31
C CYS A 54 -0.46 -5.66 11.92
N TYR A 55 -1.43 -5.41 11.04
CA TYR A 55 -1.26 -4.93 9.66
C TYR A 55 -2.16 -3.72 9.42
N LEU A 56 -1.74 -2.76 8.61
CA LEU A 56 -2.60 -1.65 8.15
C LEU A 56 -3.09 -1.95 6.73
N GLU A 57 -4.38 -2.21 6.57
CA GLU A 57 -5.03 -2.30 5.27
C GLU A 57 -5.66 -0.96 4.87
N ILE A 58 -5.61 -0.62 3.59
CA ILE A 58 -6.21 0.59 3.03
C ILE A 58 -6.81 0.25 1.67
N ASP A 59 -8.02 0.70 1.39
CA ASP A 59 -8.59 0.59 0.05
C ASP A 59 -8.00 1.69 -0.83
N LEU A 60 -7.32 1.30 -1.91
CA LEU A 60 -6.82 2.20 -2.93
C LEU A 60 -7.68 2.08 -4.18
N THR A 61 -8.50 3.10 -4.44
CA THR A 61 -9.18 3.25 -5.73
C THR A 61 -8.31 4.07 -6.68
N VAL A 62 -8.04 3.50 -7.85
CA VAL A 62 -7.37 4.19 -8.96
C VAL A 62 -8.34 4.32 -10.12
N THR A 63 -8.58 5.56 -10.52
CA THR A 63 -9.38 5.93 -11.70
C THR A 63 -8.42 6.37 -12.80
N ASN A 64 -8.55 5.79 -13.99
CA ASN A 64 -7.78 6.17 -15.17
C ASN A 64 -8.74 6.65 -16.26
N ASP A 65 -9.03 7.95 -16.29
CA ASP A 65 -9.85 8.59 -17.32
C ASP A 65 -9.05 8.92 -18.59
N GLY A 66 -7.76 8.56 -18.61
CA GLY A 66 -6.86 8.76 -19.72
C GLY A 66 -7.10 7.81 -20.89
N ILE A 67 -6.24 7.93 -21.91
CA ILE A 67 -6.28 7.11 -23.13
C ILE A 67 -5.18 6.03 -23.16
N GLN A 68 -4.34 5.96 -22.13
CA GLN A 68 -3.26 5.00 -22.01
C GLN A 68 -3.41 4.22 -20.71
N ASP A 69 -2.98 2.97 -20.70
CA ASP A 69 -2.95 2.16 -19.48
C ASP A 69 -1.99 2.76 -18.45
N CYS A 70 -2.42 2.75 -17.19
CA CYS A 70 -1.62 3.23 -16.09
C CYS A 70 -0.94 2.05 -15.38
N LYS A 71 0.40 2.13 -15.26
CA LYS A 71 1.18 1.32 -14.32
C LYS A 71 1.38 2.15 -13.05
N ALA A 72 0.60 1.83 -12.02
CA ALA A 72 0.52 2.63 -10.81
C ALA A 72 1.82 2.65 -9.99
N PRO A 73 2.30 3.82 -9.50
CA PRO A 73 3.44 3.88 -8.61
C PRO A 73 3.04 3.70 -7.14
N TRP A 74 4.03 3.61 -6.25
CA TRP A 74 3.89 3.15 -4.87
C TRP A 74 3.89 4.29 -3.86
N PHE A 75 3.20 4.06 -2.74
CA PHE A 75 3.22 4.90 -1.55
C PHE A 75 3.85 4.11 -0.40
N GLU A 76 4.56 4.78 0.50
CA GLU A 76 5.11 4.21 1.72
C GLU A 76 4.55 4.93 2.95
N LEU A 77 4.59 4.30 4.12
CA LEU A 77 4.25 4.98 5.37
C LEU A 77 5.40 5.91 5.81
N GLU A 78 5.07 7.12 6.28
CA GLU A 78 6.04 8.11 6.79
C GLU A 78 6.89 7.55 7.95
N SER A 79 6.40 6.54 8.67
CA SER A 79 7.11 5.82 9.73
C SER A 79 8.26 4.92 9.25
N SER A 80 8.60 4.94 7.95
CA SER A 80 9.55 4.00 7.31
C SER A 80 9.08 2.54 7.30
N SER A 81 7.78 2.32 7.47
CA SER A 81 7.18 0.98 7.42
C SER A 81 6.92 0.57 5.96
N TRP A 82 7.21 -0.70 5.66
CA TRP A 82 7.16 -1.23 4.30
C TRP A 82 5.78 -1.82 3.95
N SER A 83 5.27 -1.52 2.75
CA SER A 83 4.02 -2.09 2.21
C SER A 83 4.24 -3.26 1.27
N THR A 84 3.26 -4.16 1.22
CA THR A 84 2.93 -4.90 0.01
C THR A 84 1.53 -4.53 -0.49
N ILE A 85 1.24 -4.76 -1.77
CA ILE A 85 -0.11 -4.61 -2.31
C ILE A 85 -0.76 -6.00 -2.37
N ILE A 86 -1.91 -6.14 -1.73
CA ILE A 86 -2.68 -7.38 -1.70
C ILE A 86 -3.86 -7.24 -2.64
N ASN A 87 -3.68 -7.66 -3.88
CA ASN A 87 -4.79 -7.75 -4.81
C ASN A 87 -5.30 -9.21 -4.86
N GLN A 88 -6.62 -9.38 -4.70
CA GLN A 88 -7.31 -10.68 -4.76
C GLN A 88 -7.11 -11.40 -6.11
N ASN A 89 -6.66 -10.68 -7.15
CA ASN A 89 -6.35 -11.17 -8.48
C ASN A 89 -4.85 -11.08 -8.85
N THR A 90 -3.96 -10.67 -7.95
CA THR A 90 -2.52 -10.80 -8.19
C THR A 90 -2.15 -12.26 -8.04
N THR A 91 -2.03 -12.95 -9.16
CA THR A 91 -1.04 -14.01 -9.27
C THR A 91 0.26 -13.44 -8.73
N LEU A 92 0.80 -13.99 -7.63
CA LEU A 92 2.18 -13.75 -7.22
C LEU A 92 3.02 -13.88 -8.49
N LEU A 93 3.50 -12.77 -9.04
CA LEU A 93 4.30 -12.77 -10.25
C LEU A 93 5.65 -13.34 -9.83
N GLU A 94 5.73 -14.68 -9.86
CA GLU A 94 6.96 -15.41 -9.65
C GLU A 94 8.01 -14.87 -10.63
N ASN A 95 9.05 -14.28 -10.07
CA ASN A 95 10.35 -14.07 -10.71
C ASN A 95 10.36 -13.23 -11.99
N ASN A 96 10.24 -11.90 -11.86
CA ASN A 96 10.98 -11.02 -12.77
C ASN A 96 11.68 -9.90 -12.00
N THR A 97 12.99 -10.04 -11.90
CA THR A 97 13.94 -9.23 -11.12
C THR A 97 14.16 -7.80 -11.61
N ASP A 98 13.26 -7.22 -12.42
CA ASP A 98 13.44 -5.87 -12.97
C ASP A 98 12.17 -5.01 -12.99
N ASP A 99 11.02 -5.53 -12.57
CA ASP A 99 9.73 -4.83 -12.67
C ASP A 99 8.96 -4.95 -11.34
N SER A 100 9.37 -4.12 -10.37
CA SER A 100 8.76 -3.96 -9.05
C SER A 100 7.22 -3.90 -9.11
N ASP A 101 6.53 -4.67 -8.27
CA ASP A 101 5.10 -5.03 -8.30
C ASP A 101 4.14 -3.86 -8.62
N TYR A 102 3.85 -3.62 -9.91
CA TYR A 102 2.83 -2.65 -10.31
C TYR A 102 1.56 -3.37 -10.74
N PHE A 103 0.43 -2.73 -10.48
CA PHE A 103 -0.84 -3.12 -11.10
C PHE A 103 -1.12 -2.26 -12.33
N ILE A 104 -1.94 -2.79 -13.23
CA ILE A 104 -2.36 -2.13 -14.46
C ILE A 104 -3.84 -1.76 -14.37
N VAL A 105 -4.12 -0.46 -14.52
CA VAL A 105 -5.47 0.08 -14.69
C VAL A 105 -5.61 0.53 -16.14
N GLU A 106 -6.49 -0.14 -16.89
CA GLU A 106 -6.69 0.15 -18.30
C GLU A 106 -7.30 1.54 -18.49
N ALA A 107 -7.09 2.12 -19.66
CA ALA A 107 -7.70 3.40 -20.03
C ALA A 107 -9.24 3.36 -19.91
N GLY A 108 -9.82 4.40 -19.31
CA GLY A 108 -11.26 4.54 -19.06
C GLY A 108 -11.81 3.64 -17.95
N GLN A 109 -10.96 3.05 -17.10
CA GLN A 109 -11.39 2.17 -16.02
C GLN A 109 -11.11 2.72 -14.62
N GLU A 110 -11.91 2.23 -13.68
CA GLU A 110 -11.68 2.36 -12.24
C GLU A 110 -11.44 0.97 -11.65
N LYS A 111 -10.42 0.85 -10.80
CA LYS A 111 -10.13 -0.37 -10.05
C LYS A 111 -9.81 -0.05 -8.59
N THR A 112 -10.29 -0.89 -7.69
CA THR A 112 -9.98 -0.81 -6.26
C THR A 112 -9.10 -1.98 -5.85
N PHE A 113 -8.06 -1.68 -5.07
CA PHE A 113 -7.07 -2.60 -4.53
C PHE A 113 -7.04 -2.49 -3.02
N ILE A 114 -6.64 -3.56 -2.32
CA ILE A 114 -6.29 -3.48 -0.90
C ILE A 114 -4.78 -3.36 -0.81
N VAL A 115 -4.28 -2.29 -0.20
CA VAL A 115 -2.86 -2.11 0.09
C VAL A 115 -2.65 -2.48 1.54
N THR A 116 -1.65 -3.32 1.83
CA THR A 116 -1.39 -3.83 3.19
C THR A 116 0.03 -3.52 3.63
N TYR A 117 0.14 -2.76 4.69
CA TYR A 117 1.41 -2.41 5.32
C TYR A 117 1.62 -3.29 6.54
N GLN A 118 2.80 -3.92 6.62
CA GLN A 118 3.21 -4.63 7.81
C GLN A 118 3.72 -3.61 8.83
N LEU A 119 3.13 -3.60 10.03
CA LEU A 119 3.54 -2.68 11.09
C LEU A 119 4.55 -3.37 12.00
N TRP A 120 5.73 -2.77 12.15
CA TRP A 120 6.81 -3.34 12.94
C TRP A 120 6.98 -2.62 14.27
N GLU A 121 7.08 -3.38 15.36
CA GLU A 121 7.41 -2.81 16.68
C GLU A 121 8.75 -2.07 16.65
N GLY A 122 9.69 -2.51 15.81
CA GLY A 122 11.01 -1.89 15.67
C GLY A 122 11.03 -0.55 14.92
N ASP A 123 10.00 -0.25 14.12
CA ASP A 123 9.91 1.01 13.35
C ASP A 123 9.32 2.14 14.20
N LEU A 124 8.71 1.79 15.32
CA LEU A 124 8.05 2.71 16.24
C LEU A 124 8.78 2.70 17.58
N SER A 125 8.76 3.82 18.30
CA SER A 125 9.16 3.79 19.70
C SER A 125 8.19 2.91 20.51
N ARG A 126 8.66 2.33 21.62
CA ARG A 126 7.80 1.51 22.50
C ARG A 126 6.50 2.20 22.92
N GLN A 127 6.55 3.51 23.19
CA GLN A 127 5.36 4.30 23.51
C GLN A 127 4.39 4.41 22.33
N GLN A 128 4.90 4.56 21.11
CA GLN A 128 4.07 4.57 19.91
C GLN A 128 3.47 3.19 19.63
N TRP A 129 4.20 2.12 19.92
CA TRP A 129 3.71 0.76 19.73
C TRP A 129 2.56 0.40 20.66
N GLU A 130 2.66 0.77 21.95
CA GLU A 130 1.58 0.58 22.93
C GLU A 130 0.28 1.31 22.50
N HIS A 131 0.40 2.31 21.64
CA HIS A 131 -0.69 3.12 21.08
C HIS A 131 -0.75 3.04 19.55
N VAL A 132 -0.30 1.94 18.94
CA VAL A 132 -0.13 1.80 17.48
C VAL A 132 -1.44 2.07 16.70
N PHE A 133 -2.58 1.79 17.33
CA PHE A 133 -3.92 2.00 16.78
C PHE A 133 -4.41 3.46 16.81
N GLU A 134 -3.74 4.31 17.58
CA GLU A 134 -4.08 5.73 17.76
C GLU A 134 -3.12 6.65 16.99
N LEU A 135 -2.15 6.08 16.26
CA LEU A 135 -1.17 6.84 15.53
C LEU A 135 -1.78 7.52 14.29
N PRO A 136 -1.40 8.77 14.00
CA PRO A 136 -1.77 9.44 12.76
C PRO A 136 -0.87 8.96 11.64
N TYR A 137 -1.28 7.91 10.92
CA TYR A 137 -0.51 7.40 9.79
C TYR A 137 -0.59 8.34 8.59
N ARG A 138 0.52 8.44 7.85
CA ARG A 138 0.61 9.27 6.66
C ARG A 138 1.30 8.47 5.55
N LEU A 139 0.70 8.46 4.37
CA LEU A 139 1.29 7.88 3.17
C LEU A 139 2.10 8.94 2.43
N VAL A 140 3.32 8.59 2.06
CA VAL A 140 4.24 9.46 1.33
C VAL A 140 4.56 8.81 -0.01
N TYR A 141 4.44 9.59 -1.08
CA TYR A 141 4.90 9.20 -2.40
C TYR A 141 6.43 9.24 -2.49
N LEU A 142 7.07 8.16 -2.93
CA LEU A 142 8.52 7.99 -2.82
C LEU A 142 9.36 8.58 -3.95
N ASP A 143 8.73 9.02 -5.04
CA ASP A 143 9.46 9.53 -6.19
C ASP A 143 9.37 11.06 -6.27
N TYR A 144 10.46 11.69 -5.84
CA TYR A 144 10.68 13.14 -5.92
C TYR A 144 10.64 13.64 -7.37
N PRO A 145 10.19 14.88 -7.64
CA PRO A 145 10.21 16.01 -6.71
C PRO A 145 8.87 16.37 -6.07
N GLU A 146 7.76 15.82 -6.54
CA GLU A 146 6.44 16.15 -6.00
C GLU A 146 6.11 15.26 -4.79
N LYS A 147 6.05 15.90 -3.61
CA LYS A 147 5.70 15.20 -2.38
C LYS A 147 4.20 15.22 -2.18
N TYR A 148 3.57 14.06 -2.36
CA TYR A 148 2.23 13.82 -1.88
C TYR A 148 2.33 13.15 -0.52
N ALA A 149 1.85 13.85 0.51
CA ALA A 149 1.61 13.28 1.83
C ALA A 149 0.10 13.20 2.04
N VAL A 150 -0.39 12.02 2.39
CA VAL A 150 -1.81 11.73 2.58
C VAL A 150 -2.01 11.32 4.02
N ASP A 151 -2.76 12.14 4.76
CA ASP A 151 -3.11 11.82 6.14
C ASP A 151 -4.20 10.76 6.13
N LEU A 152 -3.99 9.67 6.84
CA LEU A 152 -4.98 8.63 7.05
C LEU A 152 -5.71 8.95 8.37
N THR A 153 -6.93 9.46 8.27
CA THR A 153 -7.77 9.78 9.43
C THR A 153 -8.76 8.66 9.69
N ASP A 154 -9.28 8.61 10.93
CA ASP A 154 -10.38 7.72 11.34
C ASP A 154 -10.11 6.23 11.11
N ILE A 155 -8.96 5.76 11.58
CA ILE A 155 -8.53 4.36 11.44
C ILE A 155 -9.42 3.44 12.28
N GLU A 156 -10.00 2.44 11.61
CA GLU A 156 -10.77 1.39 12.28
C GLU A 156 -9.85 0.30 12.83
N VAL A 157 -10.14 -0.22 14.02
CA VAL A 157 -9.45 -1.39 14.57
C VAL A 157 -10.33 -2.62 14.40
N ILE A 158 -9.81 -3.59 13.66
CA ILE A 158 -10.47 -4.88 13.41
C ILE A 158 -9.64 -5.96 14.10
N ALA A 159 -10.10 -6.39 15.28
CA ALA A 159 -9.40 -7.32 16.17
C ALA A 159 -9.83 -8.78 16.00
#